data_AF-A0A0H3NWH9-F1
#
_entry.id   AF-A0A0H3NWH9-F1
#
_cell.length_a   1.000
_cell.length_b   1.000
_cell.length_c   1.000
_cell.angle_alpha   90.00
_cell.angle_beta   90.00
_cell.angle_gamma   90.00
#
_symmetry.space_group_name_H-M   'P 1'
#
loop_
_entity.id
_entity.type
_entity.pdbx_description
1 polymer ?
#
loop_
_entity_poly.entity_id
_entity_poly.type
_entity_poly.pdbx_seq_one_letter_code
_entity_poly.pdbx_strand_id
1 'polypeptide(L)'
;MRNIKINWLLSLALLPQAFIGAARGAEAVSPTQFLLEQVRLGEVTNKDELVKQSLYRLNMMDPNNPDVIAAGIRQALRQGNLAEAQKQLDKLQQLAPDSEVYRRAKLMLAMTKPEVRQQLQEARLLATAGRVAEAKVKYDQLLQGNPPTLDLAVEYWRLVARLPGQEALATQKLASLDQQYPGNVALRMALARMYFSQQKAAQGYAMLEKVATDPNGTSDAADLWMDTIKTMTVSPQSVTALTHFLDVFSTDPQADIARK
;
A
#
# COMPACT_ATOMS: atom_id res chain seq x y z
N MET A 1 82.20 -39.36 23.29
CA MET A 1 81.35 -38.97 24.43
C MET A 1 80.88 -37.52 24.24
N ARG A 2 79.60 -37.31 23.93
CA ARG A 2 78.70 -36.21 24.35
C ARG A 2 77.52 -36.14 23.38
N ASN A 3 76.39 -36.67 23.83
CA ASN A 3 75.09 -36.58 23.16
C ASN A 3 74.45 -35.23 23.51
N ILE A 4 74.03 -34.47 22.51
CA ILE A 4 73.21 -33.27 22.68
C ILE A 4 71.84 -33.56 22.05
N LYS A 5 70.79 -33.53 22.88
CA LYS A 5 69.38 -33.55 22.46
C LYS A 5 68.89 -32.11 22.42
N ILE A 6 68.27 -31.69 21.31
CA ILE A 6 67.56 -30.41 21.20
C ILE A 6 66.14 -30.70 20.74
N ASN A 7 65.20 -30.21 21.55
CA ASN A 7 63.77 -30.47 21.53
C ASN A 7 63.05 -29.44 20.63
N TRP A 8 62.04 -29.89 19.90
CA TRP A 8 61.25 -29.08 18.97
C TRP A 8 60.07 -28.36 19.65
N LEU A 9 59.92 -27.07 19.28
CA LEU A 9 58.69 -26.30 18.99
C LEU A 9 57.46 -26.32 19.93
N LEU A 10 56.94 -25.15 20.32
CA LEU A 10 55.78 -24.48 19.69
C LEU A 10 55.27 -23.28 20.52
N SER A 11 55.06 -22.18 19.82
CA SER A 11 54.61 -20.86 20.27
C SER A 11 53.09 -20.80 20.43
N LEU A 12 52.57 -20.22 21.51
CA LEU A 12 51.14 -19.95 21.70
C LEU A 12 50.85 -18.46 21.41
N ALA A 13 50.07 -18.18 20.37
CA ALA A 13 49.64 -16.85 19.96
C ALA A 13 48.30 -16.43 20.61
N LEU A 14 48.15 -15.13 20.86
CA LEU A 14 47.02 -14.45 21.48
C LEU A 14 45.72 -14.55 20.66
N LEU A 15 44.58 -14.66 21.35
CA LEU A 15 43.22 -14.50 20.80
C LEU A 15 42.65 -13.12 21.19
N PRO A 16 42.09 -12.32 20.25
CA PRO A 16 41.31 -11.13 20.58
C PRO A 16 39.84 -11.49 20.81
N GLN A 17 39.26 -10.97 21.89
CA GLN A 17 37.83 -11.09 22.18
C GLN A 17 37.01 -10.20 21.24
N ALA A 18 36.10 -10.80 20.47
CA ALA A 18 35.12 -10.09 19.68
C ALA A 18 33.93 -9.65 20.56
N PHE A 19 33.61 -8.35 20.51
CA PHE A 19 32.37 -7.78 21.03
C PHE A 19 31.18 -8.35 20.23
N ILE A 20 30.31 -9.12 20.88
CA ILE A 20 29.00 -9.47 20.33
C ILE A 20 28.04 -8.31 20.67
N GLY A 21 27.82 -7.43 19.70
CA GLY A 21 26.72 -6.48 19.76
C GLY A 21 25.40 -7.22 19.57
N ALA A 22 24.58 -7.27 20.62
CA ALA A 22 23.20 -7.74 20.52
C ALA A 22 22.39 -6.75 19.67
N ALA A 23 22.18 -7.07 18.40
CA ALA A 23 21.16 -6.42 17.58
C ALA A 23 19.78 -6.73 18.19
N ARG A 24 19.17 -5.73 18.85
CA ARG A 24 17.78 -5.82 19.31
C ARG A 24 16.86 -5.90 18.09
N GLY A 25 15.94 -6.87 18.14
CA GLY A 25 15.15 -7.35 17.01
C GLY A 25 14.32 -6.30 16.29
N ALA A 26 14.59 -6.15 15.00
CA ALA A 26 13.50 -6.00 14.04
C ALA A 26 12.77 -7.35 13.98
N GLU A 27 11.45 -7.38 14.19
CA GLU A 27 10.66 -8.57 13.87
C GLU A 27 10.96 -8.97 12.43
N ALA A 28 11.59 -10.13 12.25
CA ALA A 28 11.85 -10.65 10.91
C ALA A 28 10.49 -10.87 10.25
N VAL A 29 10.22 -10.12 9.17
CA VAL A 29 9.00 -10.31 8.37
C VAL A 29 8.93 -11.78 7.99
N SER A 30 7.81 -12.44 8.31
CA SER A 30 7.68 -13.86 8.02
C SER A 30 7.85 -14.11 6.50
N PRO A 31 8.50 -15.20 6.08
CA PRO A 31 8.68 -15.48 4.65
C PRO A 31 7.37 -15.49 3.86
N THR A 32 6.28 -15.97 4.47
CA THR A 32 4.93 -15.94 3.91
C THR A 32 4.44 -14.51 3.71
N GLN A 33 4.59 -13.64 4.71
CA GLN A 33 4.15 -12.24 4.62
C GLN A 33 4.93 -11.48 3.55
N PHE A 34 6.25 -11.70 3.46
CA PHE A 34 7.09 -11.12 2.43
C PHE A 34 6.63 -11.52 1.01
N LEU A 35 6.34 -12.81 0.79
CA LEU A 35 5.86 -13.27 -0.50
C LEU A 35 4.45 -12.75 -0.82
N LEU A 36 3.55 -12.63 0.16
CA LEU A 36 2.25 -12.00 -0.02
C LEU A 36 2.38 -10.51 -0.39
N GLU A 37 3.37 -9.81 0.15
CA GLU A 37 3.71 -8.44 -0.23
C GLU A 37 4.23 -8.37 -1.67
N GLN A 38 5.11 -9.29 -2.09
CA GLN A 38 5.56 -9.39 -3.50
C GLN A 38 4.40 -9.65 -4.46
N VAL A 39 3.43 -10.48 -4.08
CA VAL A 39 2.19 -10.66 -4.84
C VAL A 39 1.47 -9.33 -4.99
N ARG A 40 1.17 -8.62 -3.89
CA ARG A 40 0.45 -7.34 -3.93
C ARG A 40 1.20 -6.31 -4.78
N LEU A 41 2.52 -6.23 -4.65
CA LEU A 41 3.35 -5.34 -5.47
C LEU A 41 3.27 -5.69 -6.95
N GLY A 42 3.36 -6.97 -7.30
CA GLY A 42 3.20 -7.44 -8.67
C GLY A 42 1.82 -7.13 -9.25
N GLU A 43 0.76 -7.27 -8.43
CA GLU A 43 -0.62 -6.92 -8.80
C GLU A 43 -0.76 -5.41 -9.10
N VAL A 44 -0.19 -4.54 -8.26
CA VAL A 44 -0.26 -3.08 -8.43
C VAL A 44 0.58 -2.61 -9.62
N THR A 45 1.72 -3.27 -9.87
CA THR A 45 2.66 -2.87 -10.93
C THR A 45 2.44 -3.61 -12.25
N ASN A 46 1.37 -4.40 -12.38
CA ASN A 46 1.10 -5.29 -13.52
C ASN A 46 2.28 -6.21 -13.90
N LYS A 47 3.09 -6.59 -12.91
CA LYS A 47 4.21 -7.52 -13.07
C LYS A 47 3.73 -8.95 -12.84
N ASP A 48 3.00 -9.50 -13.80
CA ASP A 48 2.36 -10.82 -13.69
C ASP A 48 3.33 -11.96 -13.35
N GLU A 49 4.58 -11.89 -13.82
CA GLU A 49 5.58 -12.93 -13.53
C GLU A 49 5.98 -12.94 -12.05
N LEU A 50 6.13 -11.75 -11.43
CA LEU A 50 6.39 -11.63 -9.99
C LEU A 50 5.26 -12.25 -9.17
N VAL A 51 4.02 -12.00 -9.58
CA VAL A 51 2.82 -12.57 -8.96
C VAL A 51 2.85 -14.10 -9.04
N LYS A 52 3.06 -14.66 -10.24
CA LYS A 52 3.08 -16.12 -10.47
C LYS A 52 4.16 -16.81 -9.66
N GLN A 53 5.39 -16.29 -9.68
CA GLN A 53 6.52 -16.88 -8.95
C GLN A 53 6.30 -16.83 -7.43
N SER A 54 5.79 -15.71 -6.93
CA SER A 54 5.50 -15.54 -5.50
C SER A 54 4.37 -16.46 -5.06
N LEU A 55 3.28 -16.56 -5.83
CA LEU A 55 2.17 -17.47 -5.53
C LEU A 55 2.56 -18.94 -5.64
N TYR A 56 3.43 -19.32 -6.58
CA TYR A 56 3.95 -20.68 -6.65
C TYR A 56 4.67 -21.07 -5.35
N ARG A 57 5.57 -20.21 -4.87
CA ARG A 57 6.29 -20.44 -3.61
C ARG A 57 5.35 -20.48 -2.41
N LEU A 58 4.38 -19.57 -2.35
CA LEU A 58 3.37 -19.57 -1.28
C LEU A 58 2.55 -20.86 -1.24
N ASN A 59 2.11 -21.37 -2.40
CA ASN A 59 1.36 -22.63 -2.46
C ASN A 59 2.20 -23.86 -2.07
N MET A 60 3.53 -23.81 -2.26
CA MET A 60 4.42 -24.87 -1.78
C MET A 60 4.66 -24.80 -0.26
N MET A 61 4.55 -23.60 0.32
CA MET A 61 4.80 -23.36 1.75
C MET A 61 3.56 -23.59 2.62
N ASP A 62 2.43 -22.95 2.26
CA ASP A 62 1.19 -22.98 3.02
C ASP A 62 -0.03 -22.84 2.09
N PRO A 63 -0.42 -23.93 1.38
CA PRO A 63 -1.53 -23.91 0.42
C PRO A 63 -2.92 -23.75 1.05
N ASN A 64 -3.02 -23.83 2.38
CA ASN A 64 -4.28 -23.68 3.11
C ASN A 64 -4.40 -22.32 3.82
N ASN A 65 -3.39 -21.46 3.68
CA ASN A 65 -3.45 -20.10 4.16
C ASN A 65 -4.58 -19.32 3.47
N PRO A 66 -5.52 -18.71 4.22
CA PRO A 66 -6.61 -17.93 3.63
C PRO A 66 -6.13 -16.82 2.69
N ASP A 67 -5.03 -16.12 3.02
CA ASP A 67 -4.49 -15.03 2.19
C ASP A 67 -3.86 -15.54 0.89
N VAL A 68 -3.24 -16.73 0.91
CA VAL A 68 -2.67 -17.37 -0.29
C VAL A 68 -3.78 -17.81 -1.22
N ILE A 69 -4.84 -18.42 -0.69
CA ILE A 69 -6.02 -18.80 -1.48
C ILE A 69 -6.68 -17.55 -2.07
N ALA A 70 -6.88 -16.48 -1.29
CA ALA A 70 -7.45 -15.25 -1.79
C ALA A 70 -6.59 -14.56 -2.87
N ALA A 71 -5.27 -14.64 -2.78
CA ALA A 71 -4.37 -14.20 -3.84
C ALA A 71 -4.50 -15.06 -5.11
N GLY A 72 -4.67 -16.38 -4.97
CA GLY A 72 -4.97 -17.26 -6.09
C GLY A 72 -6.30 -16.93 -6.78
N ILE A 73 -7.35 -16.61 -6.01
CA ILE A 73 -8.65 -16.14 -6.55
C ILE A 73 -8.44 -14.85 -7.37
N ARG A 74 -7.70 -13.86 -6.84
CA ARG A 74 -7.38 -12.62 -7.57
C ARG A 74 -6.67 -12.90 -8.90
N GLN A 75 -5.70 -13.80 -8.89
CA GLN A 75 -4.99 -14.20 -10.11
C GLN A 75 -5.93 -14.89 -11.12
N ALA A 76 -6.77 -15.83 -10.68
CA ALA A 76 -7.72 -16.52 -11.56
C ALA A 76 -8.71 -15.54 -12.20
N LEU A 77 -9.21 -14.56 -11.43
CA LEU A 77 -10.08 -13.51 -11.94
C LEU A 77 -9.40 -12.62 -12.99
N ARG A 78 -8.15 -12.21 -12.77
CA ARG A 78 -7.38 -11.45 -13.77
C ARG A 78 -7.19 -12.22 -15.08
N GLN A 79 -7.08 -13.55 -14.99
CA GLN A 79 -6.94 -14.44 -16.14
C GLN A 79 -8.29 -14.80 -16.80
N GLY A 80 -9.41 -14.29 -16.26
CA GLY A 80 -10.76 -14.66 -16.73
C GLY A 80 -11.18 -16.08 -16.38
N ASN A 81 -10.41 -16.80 -15.56
CA ASN A 81 -10.72 -18.17 -15.16
C ASN A 81 -11.68 -18.18 -13.96
N LEU A 82 -12.97 -17.94 -14.24
CA LEU A 82 -14.02 -17.89 -13.22
C LEU A 82 -14.24 -19.24 -12.52
N ALA A 83 -14.02 -20.35 -13.22
CA ALA A 83 -14.18 -21.69 -12.66
C ALA A 83 -13.15 -21.97 -11.55
N GLU A 84 -11.88 -21.63 -11.79
CA GLU A 84 -10.84 -21.77 -10.77
C GLU A 84 -11.04 -20.79 -9.61
N ALA A 85 -11.46 -19.56 -9.90
CA ALA A 85 -11.80 -18.58 -8.86
C ALA A 85 -12.92 -19.08 -7.94
N GLN A 86 -13.98 -19.67 -8.50
CA GLN A 86 -15.09 -20.26 -7.73
C GLN A 86 -14.60 -21.46 -6.89
N LYS A 87 -13.83 -22.37 -7.48
CA LYS A 87 -13.28 -23.54 -6.77
C LYS A 87 -12.43 -23.13 -5.56
N GLN A 88 -11.57 -22.12 -5.73
CA GLN A 88 -10.76 -21.60 -4.63
C GLN A 88 -11.61 -20.87 -3.58
N LEU A 89 -12.67 -20.17 -3.99
CA LEU A 89 -13.61 -19.56 -3.06
C LEU A 89 -14.34 -20.62 -2.21
N ASP A 90 -14.75 -21.74 -2.80
CA ASP A 90 -15.38 -22.85 -2.08
C ASP A 90 -14.41 -23.48 -1.07
N LYS A 91 -13.14 -23.64 -1.45
CA LYS A 91 -12.08 -24.06 -0.52
C LYS A 91 -11.92 -23.06 0.63
N LEU A 92 -11.87 -21.78 0.33
CA LEU A 92 -11.75 -20.71 1.33
C LEU A 92 -12.95 -20.67 2.29
N GLN A 93 -14.15 -20.95 1.78
CA GLN A 93 -15.36 -21.05 2.60
C GLN A 93 -15.26 -22.19 3.63
N GLN A 94 -14.70 -23.33 3.25
CA GLN A 94 -14.54 -24.46 4.18
C GLN A 94 -13.49 -24.19 5.26
N LEU A 95 -12.41 -23.48 4.91
CA LEU A 95 -11.30 -23.23 5.82
C LEU A 95 -11.53 -22.03 6.76
N ALA A 96 -12.17 -20.97 6.25
CA ALA A 96 -12.30 -19.70 6.98
C ALA A 96 -13.61 -18.96 6.65
N PRO A 97 -14.80 -19.56 6.91
CA PRO A 97 -16.10 -19.05 6.48
C PRO A 97 -16.45 -17.66 7.03
N ASP A 98 -15.98 -17.32 8.23
CA ASP A 98 -16.29 -16.04 8.89
C ASP A 98 -15.21 -14.97 8.69
N SER A 99 -14.13 -15.31 7.97
CA SER A 99 -13.01 -14.40 7.77
C SER A 99 -13.36 -13.22 6.87
N GLU A 100 -12.74 -12.07 7.12
CA GLU A 100 -12.79 -10.92 6.21
C GLU A 100 -12.20 -11.25 4.83
N VAL A 101 -11.22 -12.15 4.79
CA VAL A 101 -10.59 -12.63 3.56
C VAL A 101 -11.62 -13.35 2.67
N TYR A 102 -12.41 -14.26 3.25
CA TYR A 102 -13.50 -14.93 2.54
C TYR A 102 -14.58 -13.95 2.07
N ARG A 103 -15.05 -13.04 2.93
CA ARG A 103 -16.07 -12.05 2.58
C ARG A 103 -15.62 -11.16 1.41
N ARG A 104 -14.37 -10.67 1.44
CA ARG A 104 -13.79 -9.90 0.32
C ARG A 104 -13.68 -10.72 -0.96
N ALA A 105 -13.19 -11.96 -0.88
CA ALA A 105 -13.06 -12.84 -2.05
C ALA A 105 -14.43 -13.15 -2.68
N LYS A 106 -15.45 -13.41 -1.85
CA LYS A 106 -16.83 -13.64 -2.29
C LYS A 106 -17.40 -12.43 -3.02
N LEU A 107 -17.24 -11.23 -2.47
CA LEU A 107 -17.71 -10.00 -3.10
C LEU A 107 -16.96 -9.74 -4.42
N MET A 108 -15.65 -9.97 -4.45
CA MET A 108 -14.84 -9.82 -5.66
C MET A 108 -15.33 -10.73 -6.80
N LEU A 109 -15.64 -11.99 -6.51
CA LEU A 109 -16.23 -12.89 -7.51
C LEU A 109 -17.63 -12.44 -7.91
N ALA A 110 -18.46 -12.00 -6.96
CA ALA A 110 -19.80 -11.49 -7.23
C ALA A 110 -19.78 -10.25 -8.16
N MET A 111 -18.76 -9.40 -8.06
CA MET A 111 -18.57 -8.23 -8.93
C MET A 111 -18.27 -8.58 -10.40
N THR A 112 -18.04 -9.85 -10.75
CA THR A 112 -17.99 -10.27 -12.16
C THR A 112 -19.39 -10.34 -12.79
N LYS A 113 -20.44 -10.46 -11.97
CA LYS A 113 -21.83 -10.55 -12.41
C LYS A 113 -22.37 -9.19 -12.85
N PRO A 114 -23.12 -9.10 -13.96
CA PRO A 114 -23.66 -7.84 -14.47
C PRO A 114 -24.49 -7.06 -13.45
N GLU A 115 -25.28 -7.75 -12.63
CA GLU A 115 -26.22 -7.16 -11.68
C GLU A 115 -25.46 -6.41 -10.56
N VAL A 116 -24.41 -7.02 -10.03
CA VAL A 116 -23.56 -6.42 -8.99
C VAL A 116 -22.78 -5.24 -9.55
N ARG A 117 -22.32 -5.33 -10.80
CA ARG A 117 -21.69 -4.20 -11.50
C ARG A 117 -22.66 -3.03 -11.66
N GLN A 118 -23.91 -3.31 -12.02
CA GLN A 118 -24.94 -2.28 -12.15
C GLN A 118 -25.21 -1.56 -10.82
N GLN A 119 -25.28 -2.29 -9.71
CA GLN A 119 -25.44 -1.72 -8.36
C GLN A 119 -24.30 -0.75 -8.02
N LEU A 120 -23.05 -1.12 -8.31
CA LEU A 120 -21.90 -0.24 -8.12
C LEU A 120 -21.99 1.01 -9.00
N GLN A 121 -22.41 0.86 -10.26
CA GLN A 121 -22.56 2.01 -11.17
C GLN A 121 -23.68 2.96 -10.74
N GLU A 122 -24.77 2.44 -10.19
CA GLU A 122 -25.84 3.26 -9.59
C GLU A 122 -25.28 4.10 -8.42
N ALA A 123 -24.49 3.48 -7.53
CA ALA A 123 -23.85 4.17 -6.41
C ALA A 123 -22.90 5.29 -6.89
N ARG A 124 -22.13 5.03 -7.95
CA ARG A 124 -21.24 6.01 -8.59
C ARG A 124 -22.01 7.16 -9.23
N LEU A 125 -23.13 6.89 -9.90
CA LEU A 125 -23.97 7.92 -10.51
C LEU A 125 -24.57 8.85 -9.44
N LEU A 126 -25.02 8.31 -8.31
CA LEU A 126 -25.48 9.12 -7.18
C LEU A 126 -24.35 10.02 -6.64
N ALA A 127 -23.14 9.47 -6.52
CA ALA A 127 -21.98 10.21 -6.04
C ALA A 127 -21.56 11.36 -6.96
N THR A 128 -21.61 11.16 -8.28
CA THR A 128 -21.31 12.19 -9.27
C THR A 128 -22.41 13.25 -9.35
N ALA A 129 -23.67 12.87 -9.16
CA ALA A 129 -24.81 13.77 -9.06
C ALA A 129 -24.86 14.57 -7.73
N GLY A 130 -23.87 14.40 -6.84
CA GLY A 130 -23.82 15.10 -5.54
C GLY A 130 -24.75 14.51 -4.46
N ARG A 131 -25.47 13.42 -4.76
CA ARG A 131 -26.34 12.68 -3.82
C ARG A 131 -25.50 11.75 -2.93
N VAL A 132 -24.53 12.33 -2.21
CA VAL A 132 -23.47 11.61 -1.48
C VAL A 132 -24.05 10.67 -0.41
N ALA A 133 -25.06 11.10 0.34
CA ALA A 133 -25.67 10.28 1.39
C ALA A 133 -26.33 9.01 0.80
N GLU A 134 -27.04 9.14 -0.31
CA GLU A 134 -27.70 8.02 -0.99
C GLU A 134 -26.69 7.09 -1.66
N ALA A 135 -25.64 7.67 -2.26
CA ALA A 135 -24.52 6.90 -2.77
C ALA A 135 -23.90 6.05 -1.66
N LYS A 136 -23.65 6.62 -0.47
CA LYS A 136 -23.10 5.88 0.67
C LYS A 136 -23.98 4.69 1.05
N VAL A 137 -25.31 4.86 1.10
CA VAL A 137 -26.24 3.75 1.40
C VAL A 137 -26.07 2.60 0.40
N LYS A 138 -25.97 2.91 -0.91
CA LYS A 138 -25.75 1.89 -1.95
C LYS A 138 -24.39 1.21 -1.82
N TYR A 139 -23.33 1.96 -1.52
CA TYR A 139 -22.02 1.38 -1.22
C TYR A 139 -22.05 0.51 0.03
N ASP A 140 -22.69 0.95 1.12
CA ASP A 140 -22.76 0.19 2.37
C ASP A 140 -23.46 -1.17 2.16
N GLN A 141 -24.56 -1.17 1.40
CA GLN A 141 -25.29 -2.38 1.03
C GLN A 141 -24.43 -3.35 0.20
N LEU A 142 -23.68 -2.82 -0.75
CA LEU A 142 -22.83 -3.60 -1.64
C LEU A 142 -21.58 -4.13 -0.94
N LEU A 143 -20.87 -3.25 -0.23
CA LEU A 143 -19.55 -3.53 0.35
C LEU A 143 -19.65 -4.23 1.70
N GLN A 144 -20.71 -3.97 2.48
CA GLN A 144 -20.90 -4.51 3.83
C GLN A 144 -19.65 -4.34 4.71
N GLY A 145 -18.98 -3.19 4.57
CA GLY A 145 -17.74 -2.86 5.28
C GLY A 145 -16.47 -3.57 4.78
N ASN A 146 -16.55 -4.41 3.74
CA ASN A 146 -15.46 -5.26 3.25
C ASN A 146 -15.15 -4.98 1.77
N PRO A 147 -14.61 -3.80 1.41
CA PRO A 147 -14.23 -3.51 0.04
C PRO A 147 -13.23 -4.56 -0.48
N PRO A 148 -13.47 -5.18 -1.66
CA PRO A 148 -12.67 -6.28 -2.17
C PRO A 148 -11.33 -5.84 -2.78
N THR A 149 -11.20 -4.56 -3.15
CA THR A 149 -10.00 -3.98 -3.76
C THR A 149 -9.60 -2.70 -3.06
N LEU A 150 -8.32 -2.33 -3.16
CA LEU A 150 -7.81 -1.07 -2.66
C LEU A 150 -8.53 0.12 -3.33
N ASP A 151 -8.64 0.12 -4.65
CA ASP A 151 -9.25 1.22 -5.40
C ASP A 151 -10.68 1.48 -4.95
N LEU A 152 -11.48 0.43 -4.73
CA LEU A 152 -12.85 0.56 -4.26
C LEU A 152 -12.93 1.00 -2.79
N ALA A 153 -11.98 0.57 -1.96
CA ALA A 153 -11.86 1.08 -0.59
C ALA A 153 -11.54 2.58 -0.59
N VAL A 154 -10.60 3.01 -1.44
CA VAL A 154 -10.23 4.43 -1.59
C VAL A 154 -11.39 5.25 -2.14
N GLU A 155 -12.06 4.77 -3.18
CA GLU A 155 -13.27 5.37 -3.75
C GLU A 155 -14.35 5.59 -2.69
N TYR A 156 -14.65 4.54 -1.92
CA TYR A 156 -15.65 4.59 -0.84
C TYR A 156 -15.27 5.61 0.26
N TRP A 157 -14.03 5.58 0.77
CA TRP A 157 -13.66 6.51 1.84
C TRP A 157 -13.55 7.96 1.35
N ARG A 158 -13.16 8.20 0.09
CA ARG A 158 -13.24 9.54 -0.52
C ARG A 158 -14.67 10.03 -0.67
N LEU A 159 -15.63 9.15 -0.95
CA LEU A 159 -17.06 9.50 -0.92
C LEU A 159 -17.49 9.88 0.51
N VAL A 160 -17.14 9.04 1.49
CA VAL A 160 -17.49 9.27 2.90
C VAL A 160 -16.91 10.59 3.41
N ALA A 161 -15.70 10.96 2.99
CA ALA A 161 -15.08 12.24 3.33
C ALA A 161 -15.88 13.47 2.86
N ARG A 162 -16.80 13.33 1.89
CA ARG A 162 -17.66 14.43 1.42
C ARG A 162 -18.89 14.65 2.31
N LEU A 163 -19.14 13.77 3.28
CA LEU A 163 -20.26 13.91 4.21
C LEU A 163 -19.88 14.77 5.41
N PRO A 164 -20.78 15.66 5.89
CA PRO A 164 -20.52 16.47 7.07
C PRO A 164 -20.12 15.63 8.28
N GLY A 165 -19.00 15.98 8.92
CA GLY A 165 -18.50 15.31 10.13
C GLY A 165 -17.82 13.96 9.90
N GLN A 166 -17.71 13.47 8.66
CA GLN A 166 -17.12 12.16 8.35
C GLN A 166 -15.68 12.24 7.82
N GLU A 167 -15.15 13.45 7.62
CA GLU A 167 -13.84 13.68 7.02
C GLU A 167 -12.72 13.03 7.83
N ALA A 168 -12.72 13.20 9.16
CA ALA A 168 -11.70 12.65 10.03
C ALA A 168 -11.67 11.11 10.01
N LEU A 169 -12.85 10.48 10.01
CA LEU A 169 -12.98 9.02 9.91
C LEU A 169 -12.44 8.52 8.57
N ALA A 170 -12.83 9.16 7.47
CA ALA A 170 -12.35 8.81 6.14
C ALA A 170 -10.82 8.95 6.02
N THR A 171 -10.23 10.03 6.57
CA THR A 171 -8.78 10.21 6.64
C THR A 171 -8.10 9.10 7.39
N GLN A 172 -8.61 8.74 8.57
CA GLN A 172 -8.05 7.65 9.37
C GLN A 172 -8.07 6.34 8.60
N LYS A 173 -9.17 6.03 7.91
CA LYS A 173 -9.32 4.79 7.15
C LYS A 173 -8.41 4.74 5.93
N LEU A 174 -8.29 5.84 5.17
CA LEU A 174 -7.34 5.94 4.07
C LEU A 174 -5.87 5.85 4.54
N ALA A 175 -5.54 6.45 5.69
CA ALA A 175 -4.19 6.37 6.25
C ALA A 175 -3.84 4.94 6.70
N SER A 176 -4.80 4.20 7.25
CA SER A 176 -4.63 2.78 7.54
C SER A 176 -4.42 1.93 6.28
N LEU A 177 -5.06 2.30 5.15
CA LEU A 177 -4.80 1.66 3.87
C LEU A 177 -3.38 1.94 3.35
N ASP A 178 -2.83 3.15 3.53
CA ASP A 178 -1.43 3.46 3.11
C ASP A 178 -0.40 2.60 3.85
N GLN A 179 -0.68 2.27 5.12
CA GLN A 179 0.16 1.34 5.89
C GLN A 179 0.10 -0.09 5.35
N GLN A 180 -1.06 -0.53 4.85
CA GLN A 180 -1.25 -1.89 4.32
C GLN A 180 -0.77 -2.04 2.87
N TYR A 181 -0.74 -0.94 2.13
CA TYR A 181 -0.36 -0.89 0.71
C TYR A 181 0.73 0.16 0.49
N PRO A 182 1.95 -0.07 1.02
CA PRO A 182 3.05 0.87 0.85
C PRO A 182 3.37 1.07 -0.64
N GLY A 183 3.69 2.30 -1.03
CA GLY A 183 4.06 2.65 -2.40
C GLY A 183 2.87 2.91 -3.34
N ASN A 184 1.62 2.89 -2.86
CA ASN A 184 0.50 3.30 -3.71
C ASN A 184 0.47 4.83 -3.87
N VAL A 185 1.02 5.32 -4.98
CA VAL A 185 1.08 6.75 -5.33
C VAL A 185 -0.31 7.39 -5.32
N ALA A 186 -1.30 6.77 -5.95
CA ALA A 186 -2.65 7.33 -6.06
C ALA A 186 -3.32 7.55 -4.69
N LEU A 187 -3.17 6.61 -3.77
CA LEU A 187 -3.66 6.71 -2.39
C LEU A 187 -2.96 7.83 -1.63
N ARG A 188 -1.62 7.90 -1.68
CA ARG A 188 -0.86 8.95 -1.00
C ARG A 188 -1.20 10.34 -1.55
N MET A 189 -1.37 10.46 -2.86
CA MET A 189 -1.82 11.70 -3.51
C MET A 189 -3.25 12.08 -3.12
N ALA A 190 -4.15 11.11 -2.90
CA ALA A 190 -5.48 11.38 -2.37
C ALA A 190 -5.46 11.82 -0.90
N LEU A 191 -4.63 11.18 -0.07
CA LEU A 191 -4.41 11.55 1.32
C LEU A 191 -3.82 12.97 1.44
N ALA A 192 -2.82 13.31 0.62
CA ALA A 192 -2.19 14.62 0.62
C ALA A 192 -3.22 15.74 0.39
N ARG A 193 -4.01 15.62 -0.68
CA ARG A 193 -5.09 16.59 -1.00
C ARG A 193 -6.09 16.73 0.14
N MET A 194 -6.45 15.62 0.78
CA MET A 194 -7.41 15.63 1.87
C MET A 194 -6.83 16.22 3.18
N TYR A 195 -5.54 16.03 3.44
CA TYR A 195 -4.86 16.71 4.53
C TYR A 195 -4.80 18.22 4.30
N PHE A 196 -4.48 18.67 3.09
CA PHE A 196 -4.51 20.11 2.76
C PHE A 196 -5.91 20.72 2.91
N SER A 197 -6.97 20.04 2.44
CA SER A 197 -8.34 20.53 2.60
C SER A 197 -8.79 20.61 4.07
N GLN A 198 -8.15 19.83 4.95
CA GLN A 198 -8.40 19.83 6.40
C GLN A 198 -7.44 20.73 7.18
N GLN A 199 -6.69 21.61 6.50
CA GLN A 199 -5.68 22.50 7.12
C GLN A 199 -4.57 21.74 7.88
N LYS A 200 -4.31 20.48 7.49
CA LYS A 200 -3.27 19.60 8.05
C LYS A 200 -2.06 19.56 7.13
N ALA A 201 -1.46 20.72 6.87
CA ALA A 201 -0.42 20.87 5.87
C ALA A 201 0.80 19.98 6.11
N ALA A 202 1.24 19.83 7.37
CA ALA A 202 2.38 18.96 7.71
C ALA A 202 2.15 17.50 7.28
N GLN A 203 0.96 16.95 7.53
CA GLN A 203 0.61 15.60 7.08
C GLN A 203 0.48 15.52 5.56
N GLY A 204 -0.01 16.59 4.92
CA GLY A 204 -0.08 16.69 3.46
C GLY A 204 1.30 16.59 2.82
N TYR A 205 2.25 17.41 3.26
CA TYR A 205 3.64 17.38 2.78
C TYR A 205 4.35 16.06 3.07
N ALA A 206 4.16 15.48 4.27
CA ALA A 206 4.72 14.17 4.58
C ALA A 206 4.21 13.06 3.62
N MET A 207 3.00 13.16 3.08
CA MET A 207 2.54 12.24 2.04
C MET A 207 3.21 12.51 0.70
N LEU A 208 3.41 13.78 0.32
CA LEU A 208 4.08 14.15 -0.93
C LEU A 208 5.55 13.75 -0.94
N GLU A 209 6.27 13.88 0.18
CA GLU A 209 7.65 13.39 0.33
C GLU A 209 7.74 11.89 0.05
N LYS A 210 6.80 11.10 0.60
CA LYS A 210 6.71 9.65 0.33
C LYS A 210 6.37 9.33 -1.13
N VAL A 211 5.73 10.26 -1.86
CA VAL A 211 5.44 10.09 -3.28
C VAL A 211 6.64 10.51 -4.13
N ALA A 212 7.41 11.52 -3.70
CA ALA A 212 8.64 11.97 -4.35
C ALA A 212 9.71 10.88 -4.43
N THR A 213 9.69 9.89 -3.52
CA THR A 213 10.58 8.73 -3.60
C THR A 213 10.22 7.72 -4.71
N ASP A 214 9.02 7.83 -5.31
CA ASP A 214 8.57 6.96 -6.40
C ASP A 214 8.72 7.70 -7.75
N PRO A 215 9.50 7.15 -8.71
CA PRO A 215 9.65 7.73 -10.03
C PRO A 215 8.34 7.97 -10.77
N ASN A 216 7.29 7.17 -10.50
CA ASN A 216 5.98 7.31 -11.14
C ASN A 216 5.12 8.42 -10.51
N GLY A 217 5.48 8.91 -9.33
CA GLY A 217 4.70 9.89 -8.58
C GLY A 217 5.40 11.24 -8.35
N THR A 218 6.72 11.30 -8.55
CA THR A 218 7.51 12.49 -8.21
C THR A 218 7.01 13.77 -8.89
N SER A 219 6.69 13.73 -10.18
CA SER A 219 6.20 14.90 -10.93
C SER A 219 4.84 15.37 -10.38
N ASP A 220 3.90 14.45 -10.18
CA ASP A 220 2.57 14.77 -9.65
C ASP A 220 2.64 15.35 -8.23
N ALA A 221 3.58 14.85 -7.41
CA ALA A 221 3.83 15.36 -6.08
C ALA A 221 4.42 16.77 -6.12
N ALA A 222 5.38 17.02 -7.03
CA ALA A 222 5.98 18.33 -7.22
C ALA A 222 4.93 19.37 -7.64
N ASP A 223 4.08 19.03 -8.60
CA ASP A 223 3.00 19.90 -9.09
C ASP A 223 2.03 20.27 -7.97
N LEU A 224 1.52 19.29 -7.22
CA LEU A 224 0.59 19.55 -6.12
C LEU A 224 1.24 20.35 -4.98
N TRP A 225 2.51 20.07 -4.68
CA TRP A 225 3.25 20.82 -3.67
C TRP A 225 3.39 22.28 -4.07
N MET A 226 3.82 22.53 -5.32
CA MET A 226 4.04 23.86 -5.86
C MET A 226 2.74 24.66 -5.93
N ASP A 227 1.65 24.04 -6.40
CA ASP A 227 0.33 24.67 -6.41
C ASP A 227 -0.13 25.05 -5.00
N THR A 228 0.16 24.21 -4.00
CA THR A 228 -0.14 24.54 -2.60
C THR A 228 0.67 25.76 -2.14
N ILE A 229 1.96 25.84 -2.45
CA ILE A 229 2.82 27.00 -2.11
C ILE A 229 2.30 28.28 -2.78
N LYS A 230 1.90 28.22 -4.05
CA LYS A 230 1.39 29.38 -4.80
C LYS A 230 0.12 29.99 -4.19
N THR A 231 -0.64 29.22 -3.41
CA THR A 231 -1.82 29.73 -2.69
C THR A 231 -1.47 30.42 -1.36
N MET A 232 -0.23 30.29 -0.88
CA MET A 232 0.21 30.92 0.37
C MET A 232 0.39 32.43 0.19
N THR A 233 0.05 33.19 1.23
CA THR A 233 0.43 34.61 1.30
C THR A 233 1.95 34.74 1.42
N VAL A 234 2.53 35.68 0.67
CA VAL A 234 3.98 35.96 0.70
C VAL A 234 4.42 36.29 2.12
N SER A 235 5.27 35.44 2.68
CA SER A 235 5.69 35.48 4.07
C SER A 235 6.97 34.66 4.29
N PRO A 236 7.66 34.78 5.43
CA PRO A 236 8.77 33.88 5.75
C PRO A 236 8.40 32.39 5.67
N GLN A 237 7.15 32.04 6.00
CA GLN A 237 6.62 30.69 5.91
C GLN A 237 6.54 30.19 4.45
N SER A 238 6.14 31.04 3.51
CA SER A 238 6.13 30.66 2.09
C SER A 238 7.55 30.47 1.54
N VAL A 239 8.53 31.24 2.02
CA VAL A 239 9.95 31.04 1.68
C VAL A 239 10.46 29.71 2.23
N THR A 240 10.18 29.39 3.50
CA THR A 240 10.56 28.08 4.07
C THR A 240 9.93 26.92 3.31
N ALA A 241 8.66 27.04 2.92
CA ALA A 241 7.99 26.02 2.12
C ALA A 241 8.64 25.84 0.73
N LEU A 242 9.06 26.95 0.09
CA LEU A 242 9.77 26.92 -1.18
C LEU A 242 11.18 26.33 -1.07
N THR A 243 11.93 26.66 -0.02
CA THR A 243 13.25 26.05 0.24
C THR A 243 13.12 24.55 0.43
N HIS A 244 12.15 24.11 1.23
CA HIS A 244 11.91 22.69 1.44
C HIS A 244 11.50 21.96 0.16
N PHE A 245 10.69 22.59 -0.69
CA PHE A 245 10.36 22.08 -2.01
C PHE A 245 11.62 21.86 -2.87
N LEU A 246 12.54 22.83 -2.89
CA LEU A 246 13.80 22.72 -3.65
C LEU A 246 14.72 21.61 -3.11
N ASP A 247 14.70 21.36 -1.80
CA ASP A 247 15.46 20.26 -1.19
C ASP A 247 14.93 18.89 -1.61
N VAL A 248 13.60 18.73 -1.64
CA VAL A 248 12.93 17.46 -1.98
C VAL A 248 12.97 17.18 -3.49
N PHE A 249 12.78 18.20 -4.34
CA PHE A 249 12.63 18.05 -5.79
C PHE A 249 13.80 18.63 -6.59
N SER A 250 15.02 18.56 -6.06
CA SER A 250 16.21 19.24 -6.61
C SER A 250 16.47 19.07 -8.12
N THR A 251 16.06 17.94 -8.73
CA THR A 251 16.22 17.61 -10.15
C THR A 251 14.93 17.72 -10.99
N ASP A 252 13.81 18.13 -10.39
CA ASP A 252 12.52 18.24 -11.07
C ASP A 252 12.42 19.55 -11.88
N PRO A 253 11.79 19.57 -13.08
CA PRO A 253 11.57 20.81 -13.83
C PRO A 253 10.84 21.91 -13.04
N GLN A 254 9.96 21.54 -12.10
CA GLN A 254 9.30 22.51 -11.21
C GLN A 254 10.30 23.22 -10.28
N ALA A 255 11.44 22.62 -9.96
CA ALA A 255 12.51 23.27 -9.19
C ALA A 255 13.16 24.44 -9.98
N ASP A 256 13.23 24.36 -11.30
CA ASP A 256 13.74 25.46 -12.12
C ASP A 256 12.75 26.63 -12.21
N ILE A 257 11.45 26.35 -12.12
CA ILE A 257 10.40 27.38 -12.03
C ILE A 257 10.44 28.02 -10.64
N ALA A 258 10.57 27.22 -9.59
CA ALA A 258 10.65 27.67 -8.19
C ALA A 258 11.85 28.59 -7.89
N ARG A 259 12.94 28.47 -8.65
CA ARG A 259 14.17 29.27 -8.51
C ARG A 259 14.06 30.67 -9.16
N LYS A 260 13.07 30.91 -10.00
CA LYS A 260 12.87 32.17 -10.74
C LYS A 260 11.87 33.08 -10.06
#